data_AF-A0AAW2BU57-F1
#
_entry.id   AF-A0AAW2BU57-F1
#
_cell.length_a   1.000
_cell.length_b   1.000
_cell.length_c   1.000
_cell.angle_alpha   90.00
_cell.angle_beta   90.00
_cell.angle_gamma   90.00
#
_symmetry.space_group_name_H-M   'P 1'
#
loop_
_entity.id
_entity.type
_entity.pdbx_description
1 polymer ?
#
loop_
_entity_poly.entity_id
_entity_poly.type
_entity_poly.pdbx_seq_one_letter_code
_entity_poly.pdbx_strand_id
1 'polypeptide(L)'
;MYFLWLCCHNSIPTCKVLGSRGFTLQPWCPPCNVQSESVLHALRDYRIAKDFWLKLGIANSLLNSFSSPLVEWLYLNSVTSFPSKHLGIPCEIRFTMGDWQLWLQHNAFIYREANRCADRLAKHGTSLSLCCLF
;
A
#
# COMPACT_ATOMS: atom_id res chain seq x y z
N MET A 1 -6.16 -3.63 15.12
CA MET A 1 -5.88 -2.50 16.03
C MET A 1 -4.43 -1.99 15.92
N TYR A 2 -3.39 -2.83 16.07
CA TYR A 2 -1.99 -2.37 15.96
C TYR A 2 -1.61 -1.76 14.58
N PHE A 3 -2.06 -2.36 13.48
CA PHE A 3 -1.73 -1.86 12.14
C PHE A 3 -2.28 -0.45 11.86
N LEU A 4 -3.54 -0.18 12.23
CA LEU A 4 -4.15 1.15 12.08
C LEU A 4 -3.40 2.20 12.90
N TRP A 5 -2.95 1.84 14.10
CA TRP A 5 -2.10 2.70 14.91
C TRP A 5 -0.79 3.06 14.19
N LEU A 6 -0.11 2.08 13.58
CA LEU A 6 1.08 2.35 12.77
C LEU A 6 0.78 3.32 11.61
N CYS A 7 -0.37 3.18 10.97
CA CYS A 7 -0.79 4.06 9.88
C CYS A 7 -1.01 5.49 10.38
N CYS A 8 -1.77 5.68 11.46
CA CYS A 8 -2.05 6.99 12.06
C CYS A 8 -0.77 7.74 12.47
N HIS A 9 0.25 7.01 12.91
CA HIS A 9 1.51 7.58 13.36
C HIS A 9 2.59 7.67 12.27
N ASN A 10 2.25 7.45 10.98
CA ASN A 10 3.22 7.41 9.87
C ASN A 10 4.40 6.48 10.17
N SER A 11 4.11 5.32 10.77
CA SER A 11 5.09 4.33 11.21
C SER A 11 5.29 3.18 10.23
N ILE A 12 4.48 3.10 9.17
CA ILE A 12 4.68 2.12 8.10
C ILE A 12 5.67 2.65 7.04
N PRO A 13 6.56 1.81 6.48
CA PRO A 13 7.67 2.21 5.63
C PRO A 13 7.26 2.52 4.18
N THR A 14 6.46 3.56 3.98
CA THR A 14 6.23 4.16 2.64
C THR A 14 7.43 4.99 2.20
N CYS A 15 7.60 5.26 0.90
CA CYS A 15 8.71 6.12 0.42
C CYS A 15 8.75 7.49 1.12
N LYS A 16 7.59 8.13 1.39
CA LYS A 16 7.56 9.42 2.10
C LYS A 16 8.05 9.30 3.54
N VAL A 17 7.64 8.24 4.25
CA VAL A 17 8.06 8.01 5.65
C VAL A 17 9.55 7.69 5.71
N LEU A 18 10.05 6.81 4.85
CA LEU A 18 11.47 6.48 4.80
C LEU A 18 12.32 7.69 4.39
N GLY A 19 11.87 8.47 3.41
CA GLY A 19 12.52 9.71 3.01
C GLY A 19 12.64 10.72 4.15
N SER A 20 11.56 10.90 4.96
CA SER A 20 11.62 11.75 6.16
C SER A 20 12.58 11.26 7.25
N ARG A 21 13.01 10.00 7.18
CA ARG A 21 13.97 9.37 8.11
C ARG A 21 15.40 9.34 7.55
N GLY A 22 15.67 10.04 6.45
CA GLY A 22 17.00 10.17 5.87
C GLY A 22 17.39 9.09 4.88
N PHE A 23 16.46 8.23 4.46
CA PHE A 23 16.73 7.30 3.35
C PHE A 23 16.67 8.04 2.01
N THR A 24 17.71 7.88 1.19
CA THR A 24 17.76 8.43 -0.17
C THR A 24 16.90 7.58 -1.10
N LEU A 25 15.60 7.85 -1.11
CA LEU A 25 14.62 7.17 -1.95
C LEU A 25 13.95 8.17 -2.88
N GLN A 26 13.61 7.72 -4.09
CA GLN A 26 12.66 8.44 -4.90
C GLN A 26 11.32 8.47 -4.17
N PRO A 27 10.64 9.63 -4.09
CA PRO A 27 9.42 9.75 -3.30
C PRO A 27 8.22 9.07 -3.96
N TRP A 28 8.36 8.57 -5.18
CA TRP A 28 7.32 8.00 -6.03
C TRP A 28 6.82 6.65 -5.52
N CYS A 29 5.51 6.47 -5.55
CA CYS A 29 4.84 5.20 -5.28
C CYS A 29 5.33 4.11 -6.25
N PRO A 30 5.97 3.02 -5.77
CA PRO A 30 6.55 2.01 -6.66
C PRO A 30 5.53 1.36 -7.60
N PRO A 31 4.28 1.04 -7.17
CA PRO A 31 3.27 0.50 -8.08
C PRO A 31 2.75 1.46 -9.15
N CYS A 32 2.64 2.77 -8.87
CA CYS A 32 1.98 3.71 -9.79
C CYS A 32 2.94 4.65 -10.51
N ASN A 33 4.11 4.94 -9.93
CA ASN A 33 5.17 5.82 -10.42
C ASN A 33 4.69 7.22 -10.87
N VAL A 34 3.62 7.74 -10.26
CA VAL A 34 2.99 9.02 -10.66
C VAL A 34 2.92 10.02 -9.49
N GLN A 35 2.65 9.55 -8.28
CA GLN A 35 2.51 10.41 -7.09
C GLN A 35 3.43 9.96 -5.97
N SER A 36 3.68 10.86 -5.01
CA SER A 36 4.46 10.53 -3.84
C SER A 36 3.75 9.51 -2.95
N GLU A 37 4.48 8.49 -2.51
CA GLU A 37 3.95 7.42 -1.68
C GLU A 37 3.81 7.87 -0.22
N SER A 38 2.64 8.40 0.13
CA SER A 38 2.22 8.52 1.54
C SER A 38 1.47 7.27 2.00
N VAL A 39 1.27 7.14 3.32
CA VAL A 39 0.41 6.08 3.90
C VAL A 39 -1.00 6.11 3.28
N LEU A 40 -1.57 7.31 3.12
CA LEU A 40 -2.87 7.50 2.51
C LEU A 40 -2.87 7.07 1.04
N HIS A 41 -1.80 7.40 0.31
CA HIS A 41 -1.67 6.99 -1.08
C HIS A 41 -1.58 5.47 -1.21
N ALA A 42 -0.78 4.81 -0.37
CA ALA A 42 -0.57 3.36 -0.37
C ALA A 42 -1.80 2.56 0.10
N LEU A 43 -2.73 3.19 0.83
CA LEU A 43 -3.94 2.50 1.33
C LEU A 43 -5.23 2.93 0.62
N ARG A 44 -5.26 4.07 -0.07
CA ARG A 44 -6.50 4.64 -0.62
C ARG A 44 -6.38 5.22 -2.02
N ASP A 45 -5.38 6.06 -2.28
CA ASP A 45 -5.44 6.93 -3.47
C ASP A 45 -4.92 6.28 -4.75
N TYR A 46 -4.03 5.30 -4.66
CA TYR A 46 -3.49 4.63 -5.84
C TYR A 46 -4.52 3.67 -6.48
N ARG A 47 -4.42 3.46 -7.80
CA ARG A 47 -5.43 2.74 -8.60
C ARG A 47 -5.80 1.37 -8.01
N ILE A 48 -4.81 0.58 -7.58
CA ILE A 48 -5.05 -0.77 -7.06
C ILE A 48 -5.76 -0.73 -5.70
N ALA A 49 -5.45 0.23 -4.82
CA ALA A 49 -6.24 0.45 -3.59
C ALA A 49 -7.70 0.73 -3.91
N LYS A 50 -7.96 1.66 -4.83
CA LYS A 50 -9.32 2.04 -5.21
C LYS A 50 -10.10 0.82 -5.72
N ASP A 51 -9.50 0.08 -6.65
CA ASP A 51 -10.10 -1.14 -7.20
C ASP A 51 -10.34 -2.21 -6.11
N PHE A 52 -9.42 -2.34 -5.15
CA PHE A 52 -9.56 -3.25 -4.01
C PHE A 52 -10.78 -2.90 -3.16
N TRP A 53 -10.92 -1.64 -2.76
CA TRP A 53 -12.04 -1.18 -1.94
C TRP A 53 -13.39 -1.26 -2.65
N LEU A 54 -13.41 -0.98 -3.96
CA LEU A 54 -14.60 -1.16 -4.80
C LEU A 54 -15.05 -2.62 -4.81
N LYS A 55 -14.12 -3.56 -5.03
CA LYS A 55 -14.40 -5.00 -5.02
C LYS A 55 -14.82 -5.53 -3.65
N LEU A 56 -14.28 -4.95 -2.57
CA LEU A 56 -14.64 -5.32 -1.20
C LEU A 56 -16.04 -4.82 -0.79
N GLY A 57 -16.67 -3.97 -1.60
CA GLY A 57 -18.03 -3.49 -1.38
C GLY A 57 -18.15 -2.46 -0.25
N ILE A 58 -17.08 -1.74 0.06
CA ILE A 58 -17.06 -0.63 1.04
C ILE A 58 -17.22 0.73 0.34
N ALA A 59 -17.38 0.73 -0.99
CA ALA A 59 -17.36 1.90 -1.86
C ALA A 59 -18.26 3.07 -1.43
N ASN A 60 -19.53 2.85 -1.07
CA ASN A 60 -20.46 3.97 -0.86
C ASN A 60 -20.18 4.81 0.39
N SER A 61 -19.62 4.22 1.45
CA SER A 61 -19.15 4.95 2.64
C SER A 61 -17.73 5.49 2.46
N LEU A 62 -16.89 4.80 1.68
CA LEU A 62 -15.51 5.21 1.40
C LEU A 62 -15.42 6.39 0.42
N LEU A 63 -16.23 6.42 -0.63
CA LEU A 63 -16.17 7.47 -1.68
C LEU A 63 -16.41 8.87 -1.10
N ASN A 64 -17.27 9.00 -0.09
CA ASN A 64 -17.53 10.26 0.60
C ASN A 64 -16.36 10.72 1.50
N SER A 65 -15.41 9.83 1.82
CA SER A 65 -14.27 10.10 2.71
C SER A 65 -12.92 10.13 1.97
N PHE A 66 -12.91 10.04 0.64
CA PHE A 66 -11.66 10.14 -0.15
C PHE A 66 -11.06 11.55 -0.13
N SER A 67 -11.83 12.57 0.30
CA SER A 67 -11.32 13.91 0.58
C SER A 67 -10.76 14.08 2.00
N SER A 68 -11.05 13.15 2.92
CA SER A 68 -10.64 13.28 4.33
C SER A 68 -9.14 13.01 4.52
N PRO A 69 -8.49 13.64 5.52
CA PRO A 69 -7.14 13.29 5.95
C PRO A 69 -7.04 11.83 6.42
N LEU A 70 -5.82 11.28 6.43
CA LEU A 70 -5.55 9.88 6.77
C LEU A 70 -6.20 9.41 8.08
N VAL A 71 -5.98 10.14 9.18
CA VAL A 71 -6.45 9.71 10.51
C VAL A 71 -7.98 9.71 10.57
N GLU A 72 -8.61 10.73 10.01
CA GLU A 72 -10.08 10.82 9.94
C GLU A 72 -10.65 9.70 9.07
N TRP A 73 -10.02 9.44 7.92
CA TRP A 73 -10.40 8.34 7.03
C TRP A 73 -10.32 6.97 7.71
N LEU A 74 -9.23 6.68 8.42
CA LEU A 74 -9.07 5.44 9.18
C LEU A 74 -10.09 5.34 10.31
N TYR A 75 -10.35 6.42 11.05
CA TYR A 75 -11.30 6.44 12.15
C TYR A 75 -12.74 6.16 11.67
N LEU A 76 -13.21 6.90 10.67
CA LEU A 76 -14.57 6.74 10.14
C LEU A 76 -14.82 5.30 9.67
N ASN A 77 -13.86 4.67 9.00
CA ASN A 77 -14.08 3.33 8.44
C ASN A 77 -13.77 2.19 9.43
N SER A 78 -13.07 2.45 10.53
CA SER A 78 -12.79 1.45 11.58
C SER A 78 -13.77 1.44 12.74
N VAL A 79 -14.64 2.46 12.85
CA VAL A 79 -15.62 2.58 13.94
C VAL A 79 -17.07 2.51 13.44
N THR A 80 -17.32 2.83 12.16
CA THR A 80 -18.71 2.90 11.69
C THR A 80 -19.28 1.52 11.36
N SER A 81 -20.05 0.98 12.31
CA SER A 81 -20.85 -0.23 12.11
C SER A 81 -22.09 0.08 11.28
N PHE A 82 -21.95 0.05 9.95
CA PHE A 82 -23.12 0.02 9.07
C PHE A 82 -23.67 -1.41 8.98
N PRO A 83 -25.00 -1.61 8.93
CA PRO A 83 -25.59 -2.92 8.67
C PRO A 83 -25.09 -3.49 7.34
N SER A 84 -24.18 -4.45 7.39
CA SER A 84 -23.67 -5.14 6.22
C SER A 84 -24.55 -6.36 5.95
N LYS A 85 -25.20 -6.40 4.78
CA LYS A 85 -25.86 -7.61 4.27
C LYS A 85 -24.86 -8.63 3.73
N HIS A 86 -23.57 -8.28 3.67
CA HIS A 86 -22.53 -9.09 3.05
C HIS A 86 -21.89 -10.02 4.09
N LEU A 87 -22.20 -11.31 4.01
CA LEU A 87 -21.65 -12.38 4.85
C LEU A 87 -21.89 -12.23 6.37
N GLY A 88 -22.71 -11.27 6.80
CA GLY A 88 -22.93 -10.98 8.23
C GLY A 88 -21.71 -10.40 8.95
N ILE A 89 -20.66 -10.00 8.21
CA ILE A 89 -19.43 -9.45 8.79
C ILE A 89 -19.56 -7.93 8.92
N PRO A 90 -19.33 -7.36 10.12
CA PRO A 90 -19.32 -5.91 10.33
C PRO A 90 -18.34 -5.18 9.39
N CYS A 91 -18.71 -3.98 8.95
CA CYS A 91 -17.93 -3.18 8.00
C CYS A 91 -16.54 -2.82 8.53
N GLU A 92 -16.44 -2.49 9.81
CA GLU A 92 -15.21 -2.15 10.53
C GLU A 92 -14.19 -3.29 10.52
N ILE A 93 -14.66 -4.55 10.60
CA ILE A 93 -13.79 -5.73 10.54
C ILE A 93 -13.28 -5.88 9.10
N ARG A 94 -14.18 -5.80 8.11
CA ARG A 94 -13.79 -5.88 6.69
C ARG A 94 -12.81 -4.78 6.31
N PHE A 95 -13.03 -3.57 6.81
CA PHE A 95 -12.12 -2.43 6.59
C PHE A 95 -10.76 -2.69 7.21
N THR A 96 -10.70 -3.02 8.50
CA THR A 96 -9.43 -3.26 9.21
C THR A 96 -8.63 -4.40 8.59
N MET A 97 -9.30 -5.49 8.18
CA MET A 97 -8.65 -6.58 7.46
C MET A 97 -8.23 -6.18 6.05
N GLY A 98 -9.05 -5.38 5.36
CA GLY A 98 -8.77 -4.88 4.03
C GLY A 98 -7.53 -3.99 3.98
N ASP A 99 -7.40 -3.07 4.94
CA ASP A 99 -6.23 -2.19 5.09
C ASP A 99 -4.94 -2.99 5.24
N TRP A 100 -4.96 -3.99 6.13
CA TRP A 100 -3.83 -4.88 6.33
C TRP A 100 -3.50 -5.68 5.07
N GLN A 101 -4.51 -6.24 4.41
CA GLN A 101 -4.34 -7.03 3.20
C GLN A 101 -3.75 -6.19 2.06
N LEU A 102 -4.19 -4.95 1.92
CA LEU A 102 -3.71 -4.03 0.91
C LEU A 102 -2.25 -3.66 1.16
N TRP A 103 -1.88 -3.45 2.42
CA TRP A 103 -0.48 -3.22 2.80
C TRP A 103 0.42 -4.44 2.50
N LEU A 104 -0.06 -5.66 2.79
CA LEU A 104 0.66 -6.88 2.43
C LEU A 104 0.88 -6.99 0.91
N GLN A 105 -0.15 -6.69 0.11
CA GLN A 105 -0.05 -6.70 -1.34
C GLN A 105 0.92 -5.66 -1.87
N HIS A 106 0.91 -4.46 -1.28
CA HIS A 106 1.86 -3.40 -1.60
C HIS A 106 3.31 -3.84 -1.36
N ASN A 107 3.60 -4.42 -0.19
CA ASN A 107 4.94 -4.91 0.14
C ASN A 107 5.36 -6.07 -0.76
N ALA A 108 4.45 -7.00 -1.05
CA ALA A 108 4.73 -8.11 -1.96
C ALA A 108 5.13 -7.64 -3.36
N PHE A 109 4.53 -6.55 -3.85
CA PHE A 109 4.94 -5.91 -5.11
C PHE A 109 6.39 -5.43 -5.04
N ILE A 110 6.76 -4.69 -3.98
CA ILE A 110 8.12 -4.17 -3.80
C ILE A 110 9.14 -5.31 -3.76
N TYR A 111 8.89 -6.34 -2.95
CA TYR A 111 9.80 -7.50 -2.86
C TYR A 111 9.96 -8.21 -4.20
N ARG A 112 8.87 -8.39 -4.95
CA ARG A 112 8.91 -9.02 -6.27
C ARG A 112 9.74 -8.21 -7.27
N GLU A 113 9.56 -6.89 -7.32
CA GLU A 113 10.34 -6.05 -8.23
C GLU A 113 11.81 -5.97 -7.81
N ALA A 114 12.12 -5.91 -6.52
CA ALA A 114 13.49 -5.98 -6.02
C ALA A 114 14.18 -7.29 -6.44
N ASN A 115 13.51 -8.43 -6.30
CA ASN A 115 14.03 -9.73 -6.73
C ASN A 115 14.24 -9.77 -8.25
N ARG A 116 13.30 -9.24 -9.04
CA ARG A 116 13.45 -9.17 -10.51
C ARG A 116 14.67 -8.33 -10.91
N CYS A 117 14.92 -7.22 -10.22
CA CYS A 117 16.12 -6.40 -10.45
C CYS A 117 17.39 -7.17 -10.11
N ALA A 118 17.43 -7.87 -8.97
CA ALA A 118 18.55 -8.71 -8.59
C ALA A 118 18.83 -9.81 -9.63
N ASP A 119 17.78 -10.50 -10.11
CA ASP A 119 17.91 -11.54 -11.14
C ASP A 119 18.47 -10.99 -12.46
N ARG A 120 18.04 -9.80 -12.88
CA ARG A 120 18.56 -9.14 -14.09
C ARG A 120 20.03 -8.77 -13.95
N LEU A 121 20.42 -8.22 -12.80
CA LEU A 121 21.80 -7.87 -12.51
C LEU A 121 22.70 -9.12 -12.47
N ALA A 122 22.24 -10.20 -11.85
CA ALA A 122 22.95 -11.47 -11.82
C ALA A 122 23.20 -12.02 -13.23
N LYS A 123 22.16 -12.00 -14.11
CA LYS A 123 22.29 -12.42 -15.52
C LYS A 123 23.25 -11.52 -16.32
N HIS A 124 23.24 -10.22 -16.06
CA HIS A 124 24.14 -9.31 -16.77
C HIS A 124 25.59 -9.52 -16.32
N GLY A 125 25.83 -9.68 -15.01
CA GLY A 125 27.15 -10.00 -14.47
C GLY A 125 27.73 -11.29 -15.02
N THR A 126 26.92 -12.36 -15.13
CA THR A 126 27.37 -13.62 -15.73
C THR A 126 27.66 -13.50 -17.23
N SER A 127 26.88 -12.70 -17.96
CA SER A 127 27.15 -12.43 -19.39
C SER A 127 28.45 -11.63 -19.61
N LEU A 128 28.74 -10.65 -18.76
CA LEU A 128 29.98 -9.88 -18.80
C LEU A 128 31.19 -10.74 -18.42
N SER A 129 31.06 -11.61 -17.41
CA SER A 129 32.15 -12.53 -17.05
C SER A 129 32.49 -13.52 -18.17
N LEU A 130 31.49 -13.97 -18.94
CA LEU A 130 31.73 -14.81 -20.12
C LEU A 130 32.38 -14.03 -21.26
N CYS A 131 32.00 -12.77 -21.47
CA CYS A 131 32.56 -11.92 -22.53
C CYS A 131 34.01 -11.48 -22.25
N CYS A 132 34.46 -11.46 -20.99
CA CYS A 132 35.85 -11.20 -20.60
C CYS A 132 36.75 -12.47 -20.59
N LEU A 133 36.18 -13.64 -20.89
CA LEU A 133 36.89 -14.93 -20.95
C LEU A 133 37.15 -15.40 -22.39
N PHE A 134 36.77 -14.61 -23.40
CA PHE A 134 37.10 -14.76 -24.82
C PHE A 134 37.78 -13.49 -25.34
#